data_AF-A0A451A2K1-F1
#
_entry.id   AF-A0A451A2K1-F1
#
_cell.length_a   1.000
_cell.length_b   1.000
_cell.length_c   1.000
_cell.angle_alpha   90.00
_cell.angle_beta   90.00
_cell.angle_gamma   90.00
#
_symmetry.space_group_name_H-M   'P 1'
#
loop_
_entity.id
_entity.type
_entity.pdbx_description
1 polymer ?
#
loop_
_entity_poly.entity_id
_entity_poly.type
_entity_poly.pdbx_seq_one_letter_code
_entity_poly.pdbx_strand_id
1 'polypeptide(L)'
;MGGIGVPGHPPLSALARSANMFTFRIQGYAIVSIETGILYVVATPIGNLEDVTLRALQVLRDVDLILAEDTRISTRLLRRFGITTPIRAFHEHNERRVAPEIAAKIEQGTNIALISDAGTPLLSDPGFFLTRLLRDQGKRIVPIPGPSALICALSVAGLPTDRFIFEGFLPPKREARRHRLRALAEESRTLVVYEAPHRIRATIEDMTEIFGEERQAVIARELTKTFETIRSGPLLTLESWLQENENNRKGEFVLMIGGKPKMDSAESIEAVTAEDLRTLRLLREELPLKKAVTLTARLTGRKRNDLYRLALQAMEDS
;
A
#
# COMPACT_ATOMS: atom_id res chain seq x y z
N MET A 1 11.30 -10.08 12.28
CA MET A 1 11.63 -9.88 13.72
C MET A 1 10.37 -9.45 14.45
N GLY A 2 10.18 -9.99 15.65
CA GLY A 2 9.01 -9.77 16.51
C GLY A 2 8.22 -11.08 16.67
N GLY A 3 8.53 -11.85 17.72
CA GLY A 3 7.69 -12.99 18.10
C GLY A 3 6.29 -12.50 18.48
N ILE A 4 5.26 -13.28 18.13
CA ILE A 4 3.88 -13.00 18.54
C ILE A 4 3.80 -13.21 20.06
N GLY A 5 4.09 -12.16 20.82
CA GLY A 5 3.92 -12.16 22.26
C GLY A 5 2.43 -12.15 22.57
N VAL A 6 1.91 -13.24 23.14
CA VAL A 6 0.60 -13.23 23.80
C VAL A 6 0.78 -12.39 25.07
N PRO A 7 0.09 -11.24 25.24
CA PRO A 7 0.20 -10.48 26.46
C PRO A 7 -0.24 -11.35 27.65
N GLY A 8 0.61 -11.47 28.66
CA GLY A 8 0.27 -12.13 29.91
C GLY A 8 -0.84 -11.33 30.62
N HIS A 9 -2.08 -11.77 30.49
CA HIS A 9 -3.18 -11.25 31.29
C HIS A 9 -3.27 -12.04 32.61
N PRO A 10 -3.53 -11.37 33.74
CA PRO A 10 -3.69 -12.05 35.02
C PRO A 10 -4.92 -12.98 34.99
N PRO A 11 -4.92 -14.07 35.78
CA PRO A 11 -6.09 -14.91 35.93
C PRO A 11 -7.25 -14.08 36.51
N LEU A 12 -8.40 -14.11 35.84
CA LEU A 12 -9.63 -13.43 36.24
C LEU A 12 -10.19 -14.08 37.52
N SER A 13 -9.77 -13.60 38.69
CA SER A 13 -10.46 -13.87 39.96
C SER A 13 -11.24 -12.67 40.49
N ALA A 14 -11.32 -11.57 39.75
CA ALA A 14 -12.14 -10.42 40.14
C ALA A 14 -12.56 -9.61 38.91
N LEU A 15 -13.70 -9.95 38.32
CA LEU A 15 -14.63 -9.05 37.60
C LEU A 15 -15.77 -9.92 37.04
N ALA A 16 -16.77 -10.17 37.88
CA ALA A 16 -18.02 -10.77 37.45
C ALA A 16 -18.87 -9.72 36.74
N ARG A 17 -18.89 -9.72 35.40
CA ARG A 17 -20.00 -9.17 34.61
C ARG A 17 -20.19 -9.95 33.30
N SER A 18 -21.45 -10.33 33.07
CA SER A 18 -22.06 -10.78 31.81
C SER A 18 -21.75 -12.20 31.31
N ALA A 19 -22.74 -13.08 31.43
CA ALA A 19 -22.73 -14.47 30.97
C ALA A 19 -22.80 -14.68 29.44
N ASN A 20 -22.62 -13.63 28.63
CA ASN A 20 -22.74 -13.69 27.16
C ASN A 20 -21.47 -13.27 26.40
N MET A 21 -20.33 -13.12 27.07
CA MET A 21 -19.07 -12.76 26.40
C MET A 21 -18.46 -14.01 25.75
N PHE A 22 -18.67 -14.18 24.43
CA PHE A 22 -17.96 -15.19 23.64
C PHE A 22 -16.48 -14.85 23.63
N THR A 23 -15.71 -15.32 24.61
CA THR A 23 -14.28 -15.03 24.65
C THR A 23 -13.58 -16.03 23.74
N PHE A 24 -12.98 -15.60 22.63
CA PHE A 24 -12.06 -16.46 21.91
C PHE A 24 -10.91 -16.83 22.84
N ARG A 25 -10.74 -18.14 23.07
CA ARG A 25 -9.65 -18.69 23.89
C ARG A 25 -8.61 -19.31 22.97
N ILE A 26 -7.39 -18.82 22.99
CA ILE A 26 -6.22 -19.55 22.46
C ILE A 26 -5.50 -20.14 23.67
N GLN A 27 -5.37 -21.46 23.71
CA GLN A 27 -4.71 -22.20 24.81
C GLN A 27 -5.24 -21.83 26.21
N GLY A 28 -6.54 -21.56 26.34
CA GLY A 28 -7.18 -21.26 27.63
C GLY A 28 -7.08 -19.80 28.09
N TYR A 29 -6.33 -18.94 27.41
CA TYR A 29 -6.26 -17.51 27.71
C TYR A 29 -7.43 -16.75 27.08
N ALA A 30 -8.10 -15.92 27.87
CA ALA A 30 -9.06 -14.96 27.37
C ALA A 30 -8.34 -13.93 26.50
N ILE A 31 -8.75 -13.83 25.23
CA ILE A 31 -8.17 -12.86 24.31
C ILE A 31 -9.04 -11.62 24.34
N VAL A 32 -8.55 -10.62 25.06
CA VAL A 32 -9.06 -9.24 25.16
C VAL A 32 -10.31 -9.10 26.05
N SER A 33 -10.14 -8.39 27.17
CA SER A 33 -11.23 -7.67 27.81
C SER A 33 -11.45 -6.38 27.03
N ILE A 34 -12.66 -6.15 26.52
CA ILE A 34 -13.02 -4.87 25.93
C ILE A 34 -13.14 -3.86 27.09
N GLU A 35 -12.17 -2.94 27.15
CA GLU A 35 -12.23 -1.78 28.03
C GLU A 35 -13.32 -0.81 27.53
N THR A 36 -13.88 0.00 28.44
CA THR A 36 -14.97 0.94 28.13
C THR A 36 -14.48 2.27 27.57
N GLY A 37 -15.28 2.89 26.70
CA GLY A 37 -14.99 4.22 26.15
C GLY A 37 -13.86 4.22 25.12
N ILE A 38 -13.83 3.22 24.23
CA ILE A 38 -12.81 3.07 23.19
C ILE A 38 -13.42 3.17 21.79
N LEU A 39 -12.71 3.87 20.89
CA LEU A 39 -12.90 3.72 19.44
C LEU A 39 -12.01 2.60 18.91
N TYR A 40 -12.61 1.57 18.32
CA TYR A 40 -11.93 0.52 17.58
C TYR A 40 -11.98 0.83 16.09
N VAL A 41 -10.83 0.86 15.42
CA VAL A 41 -10.77 0.99 13.95
C VAL A 41 -10.59 -0.40 13.38
N VAL A 42 -11.62 -0.93 12.71
CA VAL A 42 -11.69 -2.35 12.35
C VAL A 42 -11.72 -2.54 10.85
N ALA A 43 -10.72 -3.23 10.31
CA ALA A 43 -10.69 -3.59 8.90
C ALA A 43 -11.72 -4.69 8.58
N THR A 44 -12.39 -4.55 7.43
CA THR A 44 -13.36 -5.49 6.87
C THR A 44 -12.76 -6.20 5.64
N PRO A 45 -13.29 -7.37 5.24
CA PRO A 45 -12.93 -8.03 3.98
C PRO A 45 -12.95 -7.11 2.74
N ILE A 46 -12.06 -7.36 1.78
CA ILE A 46 -12.00 -6.64 0.48
C ILE A 46 -12.62 -7.43 -0.69
N GLY A 47 -13.18 -8.60 -0.43
CA GLY A 47 -13.80 -9.44 -1.45
C GLY A 47 -14.12 -10.86 -0.96
N ASN A 48 -13.23 -11.46 -0.17
CA ASN A 48 -13.43 -12.78 0.44
C ASN A 48 -13.77 -12.68 1.94
N LEU A 49 -14.89 -13.28 2.35
CA LEU A 49 -15.32 -13.29 3.76
C LEU A 49 -14.31 -13.94 4.71
N GLU A 50 -13.47 -14.84 4.21
CA GLU A 50 -12.47 -15.55 5.00
C GLU A 50 -11.28 -14.68 5.43
N ASP A 51 -11.10 -13.50 4.80
CA ASP A 51 -9.99 -12.59 5.11
C ASP A 51 -10.22 -11.78 6.42
N VAL A 52 -11.39 -11.90 7.03
CA VAL A 52 -11.69 -11.25 8.31
C VAL A 52 -10.85 -11.87 9.43
N THR A 53 -10.33 -11.05 10.32
CA THR A 53 -9.58 -11.56 11.48
C THR A 53 -10.53 -11.99 12.60
N LEU A 54 -10.12 -13.00 13.38
CA LEU A 54 -10.86 -13.42 14.59
C LEU A 54 -11.06 -12.25 15.57
N ARG A 55 -10.06 -11.37 15.68
CA ARG A 55 -10.12 -10.18 16.54
C ARG A 55 -11.14 -9.15 16.03
N ALA A 56 -11.24 -8.96 14.73
CA ALA A 56 -12.27 -8.10 14.14
C ALA A 56 -13.68 -8.64 14.46
N LEU A 57 -13.91 -9.94 14.26
CA LEU A 57 -15.19 -10.56 14.58
C LEU A 57 -15.57 -10.41 16.06
N GLN A 58 -14.59 -10.57 16.96
CA GLN A 58 -14.81 -10.38 18.39
C GLN A 58 -15.21 -8.94 18.71
N VAL A 59 -14.41 -7.98 18.28
CA VAL A 59 -14.64 -6.55 18.56
C VAL A 59 -16.01 -6.12 18.01
N LEU A 60 -16.34 -6.48 16.78
CA LEU A 60 -17.61 -6.10 16.16
C LEU A 60 -18.84 -6.67 16.88
N ARG A 61 -18.73 -7.81 17.57
CA ARG A 61 -19.82 -8.39 18.38
C ARG A 61 -20.00 -7.71 19.73
N ASP A 62 -18.91 -7.26 20.33
CA ASP A 62 -18.90 -6.84 21.73
C ASP A 62 -18.94 -5.31 21.92
N VAL A 63 -18.66 -4.51 20.88
CA VAL A 63 -18.87 -3.05 20.93
C VAL A 63 -20.36 -2.71 20.99
N ASP A 64 -20.70 -1.53 21.52
CA ASP A 64 -22.08 -1.08 21.68
C ASP A 64 -22.68 -0.50 20.37
N LEU A 65 -21.82 -0.01 19.48
CA LEU A 65 -22.21 0.64 18.22
C LEU A 65 -21.16 0.44 17.13
N ILE A 66 -21.60 0.20 15.90
CA ILE A 66 -20.77 0.20 14.69
C ILE A 66 -21.09 1.45 13.86
N LEU A 67 -20.05 2.17 13.46
CA LEU A 67 -20.08 3.25 12.49
C LEU A 67 -19.62 2.71 11.13
N ALA A 68 -20.40 2.94 10.09
CA ALA A 68 -20.12 2.46 8.75
C ALA A 68 -20.52 3.48 7.69
N GLU A 69 -19.83 3.48 6.55
CA GLU A 69 -20.11 4.36 5.42
C GLU A 69 -21.48 4.05 4.78
N ASP A 70 -21.66 2.84 4.23
CA ASP A 70 -22.96 2.33 3.80
C ASP A 70 -23.47 1.25 4.75
N THR A 71 -24.45 1.62 5.57
CA THR A 71 -25.08 0.70 6.52
C THR A 71 -25.77 -0.47 5.82
N ARG A 72 -26.17 -0.35 4.54
CA ARG A 72 -26.80 -1.44 3.79
C ARG A 72 -25.80 -2.53 3.44
N ILE A 73 -24.61 -2.13 2.96
CA ILE A 73 -23.50 -3.03 2.64
C ILE A 73 -23.00 -3.70 3.92
N SER A 74 -22.68 -2.88 4.91
CA SER A 74 -22.15 -3.34 6.19
C SER A 74 -23.13 -4.24 6.95
N THR A 75 -24.44 -3.95 6.95
CA THR A 75 -25.44 -4.84 7.56
C THR A 75 -25.46 -6.22 6.91
N ARG A 76 -25.33 -6.29 5.57
CA ARG A 76 -25.30 -7.58 4.87
C ARG A 76 -24.05 -8.38 5.24
N LEU A 77 -22.89 -7.72 5.32
CA LEU A 77 -21.63 -8.33 5.75
C LEU A 77 -21.74 -8.87 7.18
N LEU A 78 -22.14 -8.03 8.13
CA LEU A 78 -22.25 -8.38 9.55
C LEU A 78 -23.21 -9.57 9.79
N ARG A 79 -24.32 -9.63 9.03
CA ARG A 79 -25.26 -10.77 9.08
C ARG A 79 -24.61 -12.10 8.70
N ARG A 80 -23.65 -12.13 7.75
CA ARG A 80 -22.94 -13.37 7.38
C ARG A 80 -22.14 -13.95 8.54
N PHE A 81 -21.70 -13.11 9.48
CA PHE A 81 -20.94 -13.49 10.67
C PHE A 81 -21.79 -13.60 11.94
N GLY A 82 -23.12 -13.46 11.82
CA GLY A 82 -24.06 -13.50 12.95
C GLY A 82 -23.96 -12.31 13.90
N ILE A 83 -23.47 -11.16 13.42
CA ILE A 83 -23.27 -9.96 14.24
C ILE A 83 -24.54 -9.09 14.19
N THR A 84 -25.09 -8.77 15.36
CA THR A 84 -26.36 -8.03 15.53
C THR A 84 -26.19 -6.65 16.13
N THR A 85 -24.95 -6.22 16.35
CA THR A 85 -24.59 -4.93 16.94
C THR A 85 -25.25 -3.77 16.19
N PRO A 86 -25.82 -2.76 16.89
CA PRO A 86 -26.42 -1.61 16.26
C PRO A 86 -25.44 -0.90 15.30
N ILE A 87 -25.96 -0.44 14.16
CA ILE A 87 -25.17 0.25 13.14
C ILE A 87 -25.70 1.66 12.89
N ARG A 88 -24.79 2.61 12.66
CA ARG A 88 -25.10 4.00 12.31
C ARG A 88 -24.27 4.45 11.13
N ALA A 89 -24.92 5.20 10.22
CA ALA A 89 -24.25 5.79 9.07
C ALA A 89 -23.24 6.86 9.49
N PHE A 90 -22.01 6.73 9.00
CA PHE A 90 -20.89 7.62 9.24
C PHE A 90 -20.02 7.70 7.98
N HIS A 91 -20.10 8.82 7.26
CA HIS A 91 -19.51 9.00 5.94
C HIS A 91 -18.97 10.43 5.80
N GLU A 92 -18.14 10.69 4.79
CA GLU A 92 -17.39 11.95 4.65
C GLU A 92 -18.29 13.20 4.76
N HIS A 93 -19.47 13.15 4.13
CA HIS A 93 -20.43 14.27 4.16
C HIS A 93 -21.06 14.57 5.53
N ASN A 94 -21.11 13.59 6.44
CA ASN A 94 -21.75 13.76 7.75
C ASN A 94 -20.75 13.76 8.92
N GLU A 95 -19.52 13.30 8.70
CA GLU A 95 -18.55 13.01 9.75
C GLU A 95 -18.34 14.22 10.68
N ARG A 96 -18.13 15.42 10.13
CA ARG A 96 -17.91 16.64 10.94
C ARG A 96 -19.07 16.98 11.86
N ARG A 97 -20.29 16.70 11.42
CA ARG A 97 -21.52 16.95 12.19
C ARG A 97 -21.75 15.88 13.24
N VAL A 98 -21.43 14.62 12.93
CA VAL A 98 -21.73 13.45 13.78
C VAL A 98 -20.62 13.18 14.81
N ALA A 99 -19.36 13.47 14.48
CA ALA A 99 -18.21 13.15 15.33
C ALA A 99 -18.28 13.71 16.76
N PRO A 100 -18.76 14.96 17.03
CA PRO A 100 -18.89 15.45 18.41
C PRO A 100 -19.84 14.59 19.28
N GLU A 101 -20.94 14.12 18.70
CA GLU A 101 -21.89 13.25 19.40
C GLU A 101 -21.27 11.87 19.70
N ILE A 102 -20.52 11.32 18.74
CA ILE A 102 -19.80 10.05 18.92
C ILE A 102 -18.73 10.18 19.99
N ALA A 103 -17.96 11.27 19.99
CA ALA A 103 -16.95 11.53 21.01
C ALA A 103 -17.56 11.63 22.42
N ALA A 104 -18.73 12.27 22.56
CA ALA A 104 -19.46 12.32 23.83
C ALA A 104 -19.93 10.94 24.30
N LYS A 105 -20.35 10.04 23.40
CA LYS A 105 -20.69 8.65 23.76
C LYS A 105 -19.47 7.88 24.27
N ILE A 106 -18.32 8.05 23.61
CA ILE A 106 -17.05 7.44 24.01
C ILE A 106 -16.61 7.96 25.39
N GLU A 107 -16.73 9.26 25.65
CA GLU A 107 -16.50 9.86 26.97
C GLU A 107 -17.36 9.19 28.06
N GLN A 108 -18.61 8.85 27.75
CA GLN A 108 -19.54 8.18 28.65
C GLN A 108 -19.27 6.67 28.81
N GLY A 109 -18.20 6.15 28.23
CA GLY A 109 -17.81 4.74 28.34
C GLY A 109 -18.37 3.83 27.24
N THR A 110 -19.03 4.39 26.22
CA THR A 110 -19.54 3.59 25.08
C THR A 110 -18.39 3.11 24.20
N ASN A 111 -18.37 1.83 23.88
CA ASN A 111 -17.43 1.24 22.93
C ASN A 111 -17.98 1.30 21.52
N ILE A 112 -17.17 1.80 20.59
CA ILE A 112 -17.62 2.05 19.23
C ILE A 112 -16.60 1.46 18.25
N ALA A 113 -17.06 0.72 17.24
CA ALA A 113 -16.23 0.34 16.10
C ALA A 113 -16.48 1.27 14.92
N LEU A 114 -15.42 1.69 14.25
CA LEU A 114 -15.45 2.29 12.92
C LEU A 114 -14.99 1.25 11.90
N ILE A 115 -15.83 0.99 10.90
CA ILE A 115 -15.54 0.15 9.74
C ILE A 115 -15.68 0.94 8.44
N SER A 116 -14.99 0.49 7.40
CA SER A 116 -15.26 0.87 6.02
C SER A 116 -16.06 -0.25 5.33
N ASP A 117 -16.64 0.07 4.18
CA ASP A 117 -17.39 -0.91 3.39
C ASP A 117 -16.50 -2.08 2.93
N ALA A 118 -15.20 -1.80 2.73
CA ALA A 118 -14.18 -2.79 2.45
C ALA A 118 -12.79 -2.32 2.93
N GLY A 119 -12.00 -3.23 3.48
CA GLY A 119 -10.60 -2.98 3.81
C GLY A 119 -10.39 -2.22 5.11
N THR A 120 -9.31 -1.44 5.18
CA THR A 120 -8.89 -0.72 6.39
C THR A 120 -9.45 0.71 6.38
N PRO A 121 -10.24 1.12 7.39
CA PRO A 121 -10.79 2.47 7.45
C PRO A 121 -9.71 3.56 7.40
N LEU A 122 -10.11 4.78 7.02
CA LEU A 122 -9.27 5.97 6.82
C LEU A 122 -8.32 5.92 5.60
N LEU A 123 -8.28 4.82 4.83
CA LEU A 123 -7.50 4.74 3.59
C LEU A 123 -8.40 5.01 2.38
N SER A 124 -8.64 6.30 2.10
CA SER A 124 -9.66 6.78 1.16
C SER A 124 -11.11 6.53 1.63
N ASP A 125 -11.29 6.51 2.94
CA ASP A 125 -12.55 6.29 3.66
C ASP A 125 -12.74 7.35 4.77
N PRO A 126 -13.96 7.58 5.27
CA PRO A 126 -14.25 8.49 6.41
C PRO A 126 -13.56 8.06 7.72
N GLY A 127 -13.46 9.00 8.68
CA GLY A 127 -12.96 8.72 10.04
C GLY A 127 -11.82 9.60 10.50
N PHE A 128 -11.23 10.38 9.60
CA PHE A 128 -10.11 11.28 9.91
C PHE A 128 -10.49 12.32 10.98
N PHE A 129 -11.64 12.96 10.85
CA PHE A 129 -12.04 14.03 11.77
C PHE A 129 -12.40 13.46 13.15
N LEU A 130 -13.11 12.33 13.21
CA LEU A 130 -13.42 11.66 14.48
C LEU A 130 -12.15 11.20 15.20
N THR A 131 -11.24 10.54 14.49
CA THR A 131 -9.97 10.08 15.09
C THR A 131 -9.14 11.26 15.57
N ARG A 132 -9.08 12.35 14.82
CA ARG A 132 -8.40 13.58 15.25
C ARG A 132 -9.02 14.14 16.54
N LEU A 133 -10.33 14.33 16.56
CA LEU A 133 -11.08 14.86 17.71
C LEU A 133 -10.81 14.03 18.97
N LEU A 134 -10.89 12.71 18.87
CA LEU A 134 -10.64 11.80 20.00
C LEU A 134 -9.21 11.88 20.50
N ARG A 135 -8.21 11.98 19.60
CA ARG A 135 -6.81 12.16 19.99
C ARG A 135 -6.59 13.49 20.71
N ASP A 136 -7.18 14.56 20.22
CA ASP A 136 -7.09 15.89 20.84
C ASP A 136 -7.74 15.89 22.25
N GLN A 137 -8.69 14.99 22.51
CA GLN A 137 -9.32 14.77 23.83
C GLN A 137 -8.61 13.71 24.70
N GLY A 138 -7.47 13.18 24.27
CA GLY A 138 -6.75 12.12 25.00
C GLY A 138 -7.50 10.78 25.07
N LYS A 139 -8.46 10.54 24.17
CA LYS A 139 -9.22 9.29 24.13
C LYS A 139 -8.44 8.18 23.45
N ARG A 140 -8.68 6.96 23.93
CA ARG A 140 -8.02 5.75 23.42
C ARG A 140 -8.67 5.33 22.09
N ILE A 141 -7.80 5.10 21.11
CA ILE A 141 -8.16 4.56 19.80
C ILE A 141 -7.33 3.29 19.59
N VAL A 142 -7.98 2.19 19.21
CA VAL A 142 -7.35 0.88 19.04
C VAL A 142 -7.48 0.42 17.59
N PRO A 143 -6.39 0.36 16.81
CA PRO A 143 -6.44 -0.23 15.49
C PRO A 143 -6.52 -1.76 15.57
N ILE A 144 -7.45 -2.36 14.85
CA ILE A 144 -7.54 -3.79 14.61
C ILE A 144 -6.98 -4.07 13.22
N PRO A 145 -5.80 -4.74 13.12
CA PRO A 145 -5.20 -5.03 11.83
C PRO A 145 -6.08 -6.01 11.06
N GLY A 146 -6.03 -5.91 9.74
CA GLY A 146 -6.78 -6.76 8.84
C GLY A 146 -6.56 -6.36 7.38
N PRO A 147 -7.49 -6.73 6.49
CA PRO A 147 -7.32 -6.57 5.05
C PRO A 147 -7.10 -5.11 4.63
N SER A 148 -6.20 -4.93 3.67
CA SER A 148 -5.93 -3.67 2.98
C SER A 148 -5.61 -3.98 1.53
N ALA A 149 -6.43 -3.49 0.58
CA ALA A 149 -6.21 -3.71 -0.84
C ALA A 149 -4.84 -3.17 -1.29
N LEU A 150 -4.44 -2.00 -0.77
CA LEU A 150 -3.11 -1.41 -0.95
C LEU A 150 -1.98 -2.38 -0.59
N ILE A 151 -1.95 -2.87 0.65
CA ILE A 151 -0.86 -3.73 1.13
C ILE A 151 -0.91 -5.12 0.49
N CYS A 152 -2.11 -5.66 0.28
CA CYS A 152 -2.32 -6.93 -0.42
C CYS A 152 -1.73 -6.86 -1.83
N ALA A 153 -2.09 -5.84 -2.62
CA ALA A 153 -1.57 -5.64 -3.97
C ALA A 153 -0.04 -5.49 -3.98
N LEU A 154 0.51 -4.63 -3.10
CA LEU A 154 1.95 -4.37 -3.03
C LEU A 154 2.76 -5.63 -2.70
N SER A 155 2.21 -6.53 -1.87
CA SER A 155 2.89 -7.75 -1.45
C SER A 155 3.21 -8.72 -2.60
N VAL A 156 2.50 -8.59 -3.72
CA VAL A 156 2.64 -9.44 -4.92
C VAL A 156 3.04 -8.65 -6.17
N ALA A 157 3.32 -7.35 -6.04
CA ALA A 157 3.59 -6.47 -7.18
C ALA A 157 4.93 -6.73 -7.87
N GLY A 158 5.93 -7.26 -7.15
CA GLY A 158 7.29 -7.37 -7.67
C GLY A 158 7.97 -6.02 -7.97
N LEU A 159 7.44 -4.91 -7.42
CA LEU A 159 8.03 -3.58 -7.47
C LEU A 159 8.76 -3.26 -6.15
N PRO A 160 9.70 -2.29 -6.11
CA PRO A 160 10.31 -1.85 -4.86
C PRO A 160 9.27 -1.37 -3.84
N THR A 161 9.32 -1.91 -2.62
CA THR A 161 8.40 -1.59 -1.52
C THR A 161 9.10 -1.04 -0.28
N ASP A 162 10.41 -0.75 -0.36
CA ASP A 162 11.15 -0.07 0.70
C ASP A 162 10.54 1.29 1.02
N ARG A 163 10.09 2.00 -0.04
CA ARG A 163 9.35 3.25 0.02
C ARG A 163 8.36 3.30 -1.12
N PHE A 164 7.13 3.68 -0.81
CA PHE A 164 6.07 3.88 -1.80
C PHE A 164 5.23 5.10 -1.44
N ILE A 165 4.44 5.57 -2.40
CA ILE A 165 3.45 6.63 -2.20
C ILE A 165 2.08 6.03 -2.50
N PHE A 166 1.15 6.21 -1.57
CA PHE A 166 -0.26 5.96 -1.83
C PHE A 166 -0.95 7.29 -2.14
N GLU A 167 -1.55 7.36 -3.33
CA GLU A 167 -2.22 8.55 -3.86
C GLU A 167 -3.75 8.48 -3.75
N GLY A 168 -4.30 7.37 -3.23
CA GLY A 168 -5.74 7.14 -3.23
C GLY A 168 -6.30 7.14 -4.65
N PHE A 169 -7.42 7.82 -4.85
CA PHE A 169 -8.02 8.01 -6.17
C PHE A 169 -7.51 9.27 -6.84
N LEU A 170 -7.07 9.15 -8.10
CA LEU A 170 -6.74 10.31 -8.91
C LEU A 170 -8.00 11.17 -9.21
N PRO A 171 -7.84 12.49 -9.45
CA PRO A 171 -8.96 13.35 -9.79
C PRO A 171 -9.80 12.80 -10.97
N PRO A 172 -11.14 12.91 -10.94
CA PRO A 172 -11.99 12.32 -11.97
C PRO A 172 -11.90 13.07 -13.30
N LYS A 173 -11.72 14.40 -13.27
CA LYS A 173 -11.59 15.24 -14.47
C LYS A 173 -10.23 15.05 -15.11
N ARG A 174 -10.20 14.81 -16.44
CA ARG A 174 -8.98 14.51 -17.20
C ARG A 174 -7.86 15.52 -16.98
N GLU A 175 -8.13 16.82 -17.09
CA GLU A 175 -7.10 17.85 -16.93
C GLU A 175 -6.48 17.85 -15.53
N ALA A 176 -7.32 17.75 -14.49
CA ALA A 176 -6.86 17.66 -13.11
C ALA A 176 -6.06 16.37 -12.85
N ARG A 177 -6.50 15.23 -13.42
CA ARG A 177 -5.77 13.96 -13.36
C ARG A 177 -4.39 14.09 -14.00
N ARG A 178 -4.33 14.59 -15.23
CA ARG A 178 -3.06 14.80 -15.96
C ARG A 178 -2.14 15.77 -15.23
N HIS A 179 -2.68 16.83 -14.64
CA HIS A 179 -1.89 17.74 -13.80
C HIS A 179 -1.25 17.01 -12.62
N ARG A 180 -2.03 16.18 -11.89
CA ARG A 180 -1.49 15.37 -10.80
C ARG A 180 -0.45 14.36 -11.28
N LEU A 181 -0.71 13.66 -12.39
CA LEU A 181 0.23 12.71 -12.98
C LEU A 181 1.56 13.40 -13.36
N ARG A 182 1.54 14.57 -13.99
CA ARG A 182 2.79 15.30 -14.29
C ARG A 182 3.60 15.63 -13.05
N ALA A 183 2.94 15.99 -11.94
CA ALA A 183 3.63 16.24 -10.66
C ALA A 183 4.27 14.97 -10.08
N LEU A 184 3.80 13.79 -10.46
CA LEU A 184 4.31 12.48 -10.02
C LEU A 184 5.31 11.86 -11.01
N ALA A 185 5.51 12.45 -12.19
CA ALA A 185 6.30 11.84 -13.26
C ALA A 185 7.77 11.60 -12.87
N GLU A 186 8.31 12.48 -12.02
CA GLU A 186 9.68 12.45 -11.50
C GLU A 186 9.83 11.62 -10.21
N GLU A 187 8.74 11.06 -9.68
CA GLU A 187 8.82 10.29 -8.44
C GLU A 187 9.58 8.98 -8.64
N SER A 188 10.58 8.73 -7.81
CA SER A 188 11.44 7.53 -7.84
C SER A 188 10.90 6.33 -7.05
N ARG A 189 9.93 6.55 -6.16
CA ARG A 189 9.25 5.52 -5.38
C ARG A 189 8.13 4.87 -6.17
N THR A 190 7.76 3.64 -5.80
CA THR A 190 6.54 3.01 -6.31
C THR A 190 5.33 3.88 -5.95
N LEU A 191 4.48 4.15 -6.94
CA LEU A 191 3.22 4.86 -6.78
C LEU A 191 2.10 3.83 -6.71
N VAL A 192 1.13 4.03 -5.81
CA VAL A 192 -0.08 3.20 -5.74
C VAL A 192 -1.31 4.08 -5.81
N VAL A 193 -2.22 3.76 -6.72
CA VAL A 193 -3.52 4.42 -6.86
C VAL A 193 -4.64 3.39 -6.85
N TYR A 194 -5.81 3.78 -6.36
CA TYR A 194 -7.05 3.07 -6.61
C TYR A 194 -7.72 3.65 -7.86
N GLU A 195 -8.42 2.81 -8.60
CA GLU A 195 -9.13 3.25 -9.79
C GLU A 195 -10.45 2.51 -10.02
N ALA A 196 -11.43 3.26 -10.52
CA ALA A 196 -12.76 2.76 -10.81
C ALA A 196 -12.82 2.10 -12.21
N PRO A 197 -13.70 1.11 -12.43
CA PRO A 197 -13.77 0.35 -13.69
C PRO A 197 -14.08 1.22 -14.91
N HIS A 198 -14.91 2.25 -14.74
CA HIS A 198 -15.28 3.17 -15.83
C HIS A 198 -14.17 4.18 -16.16
N ARG A 199 -13.08 4.22 -15.38
CA ARG A 199 -11.97 5.16 -15.52
C ARG A 199 -10.64 4.50 -15.88
N ILE A 200 -10.45 3.23 -15.54
CA ILE A 200 -9.17 2.52 -15.64
C ILE A 200 -8.47 2.72 -16.98
N ARG A 201 -9.22 2.63 -18.09
CA ARG A 201 -8.69 2.81 -19.44
C ARG A 201 -8.08 4.22 -19.62
N ALA A 202 -8.88 5.26 -19.36
CA ALA A 202 -8.44 6.64 -19.55
C ALA A 202 -7.29 7.02 -18.60
N THR A 203 -7.24 6.42 -17.41
CA THR A 203 -6.14 6.61 -16.46
C THR A 203 -4.85 5.97 -16.94
N ILE A 204 -4.89 4.74 -17.45
CA ILE A 204 -3.70 4.09 -18.02
C ILE A 204 -3.23 4.83 -19.27
N GLU A 205 -4.11 5.24 -20.18
CA GLU A 205 -3.76 6.07 -21.35
C GLU A 205 -3.05 7.37 -20.93
N ASP A 206 -3.60 8.11 -19.95
CA ASP A 206 -2.94 9.31 -19.44
C ASP A 206 -1.59 9.01 -18.76
N MET A 207 -1.45 7.86 -18.09
CA MET A 207 -0.17 7.42 -17.50
C MET A 207 0.86 7.05 -18.57
N THR A 208 0.47 6.31 -19.60
CA THR A 208 1.34 5.92 -20.73
C THR A 208 1.92 7.18 -21.38
N GLU A 209 1.06 8.17 -21.69
CA GLU A 209 1.48 9.43 -22.30
C GLU A 209 2.43 10.26 -21.40
N ILE A 210 2.24 10.25 -20.08
CA ILE A 210 2.96 11.15 -19.15
C ILE A 210 4.21 10.50 -18.55
N PHE A 211 4.13 9.22 -18.18
CA PHE A 211 5.23 8.49 -17.53
C PHE A 211 6.13 7.76 -18.53
N GLY A 212 5.66 7.57 -19.77
CA GLY A 212 6.33 6.83 -20.84
C GLY A 212 5.85 5.39 -20.94
N GLU A 213 5.79 4.88 -22.17
CA GLU A 213 5.31 3.54 -22.54
C GLU A 213 6.00 2.40 -21.78
N GLU A 214 7.31 2.54 -21.56
CA GLU A 214 8.18 1.54 -20.93
C GLU A 214 8.12 1.52 -19.40
N ARG A 215 7.36 2.45 -18.78
CA ARG A 215 7.24 2.48 -17.32
C ARG A 215 6.62 1.17 -16.84
N GLN A 216 7.34 0.46 -15.97
CA GLN A 216 6.82 -0.78 -15.38
C GLN A 216 5.66 -0.46 -14.44
N ALA A 217 4.58 -1.22 -14.56
CA ALA A 217 3.43 -1.12 -13.69
C ALA A 217 2.75 -2.49 -13.51
N VAL A 218 1.82 -2.54 -12.57
CA VAL A 218 1.03 -3.70 -12.22
C VAL A 218 -0.41 -3.27 -11.98
N ILE A 219 -1.34 -3.99 -12.59
CA ILE A 219 -2.78 -3.88 -12.37
C ILE A 219 -3.21 -5.08 -11.53
N ALA A 220 -3.66 -4.83 -10.31
CA ALA A 220 -4.35 -5.82 -9.50
C ALA A 220 -5.86 -5.55 -9.57
N ARG A 221 -6.62 -6.50 -10.09
CA ARG A 221 -8.05 -6.41 -10.33
C ARG A 221 -8.78 -7.44 -9.49
N GLU A 222 -9.88 -7.04 -8.85
CA GLU A 222 -10.77 -7.95 -8.11
C GLU A 222 -10.03 -8.80 -7.06
N LEU A 223 -9.10 -8.19 -6.33
CA LEU A 223 -8.32 -8.85 -5.28
C LEU A 223 -9.22 -9.61 -4.31
N THR A 224 -8.81 -10.84 -3.98
CA THR A 224 -9.48 -11.84 -3.13
C THR A 224 -10.78 -12.42 -3.69
N LYS A 225 -11.26 -11.95 -4.85
CA LYS A 225 -12.53 -12.41 -5.45
C LYS A 225 -12.28 -13.50 -6.51
N THR A 226 -13.36 -14.12 -6.99
CA THR A 226 -13.31 -15.22 -8.00
C THR A 226 -12.55 -14.86 -9.27
N PHE A 227 -12.60 -13.59 -9.70
CA PHE A 227 -11.95 -13.11 -10.92
C PHE A 227 -10.69 -12.31 -10.64
N GLU A 228 -9.99 -12.59 -9.54
CA GLU A 228 -8.71 -11.96 -9.23
C GLU A 228 -7.76 -12.04 -10.43
N THR A 229 -7.13 -10.92 -10.78
CA THR A 229 -6.15 -10.85 -11.86
C THR A 229 -5.05 -9.88 -11.50
N ILE A 230 -3.80 -10.34 -11.53
CA ILE A 230 -2.62 -9.50 -11.34
C ILE A 230 -1.84 -9.52 -12.66
N ARG A 231 -1.76 -8.38 -13.33
CA ARG A 231 -1.08 -8.23 -14.61
C ARG A 231 0.04 -7.21 -14.48
N SER A 232 1.27 -7.62 -14.78
CA SER A 232 2.45 -6.77 -14.76
C SER A 232 3.01 -6.54 -16.17
N GLY A 233 3.69 -5.41 -16.36
CA GLY A 233 4.41 -5.09 -17.59
C GLY A 233 4.59 -3.60 -17.82
N PRO A 234 5.16 -3.20 -18.97
CA PRO A 234 5.15 -1.81 -19.43
C PRO A 234 3.73 -1.25 -19.51
N LEU A 235 3.55 0.05 -19.27
CA LEU A 235 2.26 0.72 -19.38
C LEU A 235 1.59 0.49 -20.74
N LEU A 236 2.33 0.51 -21.84
CA LEU A 236 1.79 0.23 -23.18
C LEU A 236 1.20 -1.19 -23.29
N THR A 237 1.84 -2.17 -22.67
CA THR A 237 1.36 -3.57 -22.65
C THR A 237 0.07 -3.68 -21.83
N LEU A 238 -0.01 -2.97 -20.71
CA LEU A 238 -1.20 -2.96 -19.85
C LEU A 238 -2.37 -2.22 -20.52
N GLU A 239 -2.08 -1.14 -21.23
CA GLU A 239 -3.06 -0.41 -22.04
C GLU A 239 -3.66 -1.32 -23.12
N SER A 240 -2.81 -2.03 -23.85
CA SER A 240 -3.22 -3.00 -24.88
C SER A 240 -4.08 -4.11 -24.26
N TRP A 241 -3.63 -4.69 -23.15
CA TRP A 241 -4.37 -5.73 -22.42
C TRP A 241 -5.76 -5.25 -21.95
N LEU A 242 -5.89 -4.01 -21.49
CA LEU A 242 -7.21 -3.45 -21.17
C LEU A 242 -8.07 -3.31 -22.42
N GLN A 243 -7.48 -3.02 -23.58
CA GLN A 243 -8.20 -2.87 -24.85
C GLN A 243 -8.73 -4.20 -25.41
N GLU A 244 -8.00 -5.30 -25.21
CA GLU A 244 -8.31 -6.64 -25.75
C GLU A 244 -9.66 -7.21 -25.30
N ASN A 245 -10.06 -7.00 -24.04
CA ASN A 245 -11.30 -7.58 -23.49
C ASN A 245 -11.99 -6.62 -22.51
N GLU A 246 -13.29 -6.41 -22.69
CA GLU A 246 -14.09 -5.57 -21.79
C GLU A 246 -14.09 -6.08 -20.34
N ASN A 247 -14.01 -7.40 -20.13
CA ASN A 247 -13.94 -7.98 -18.79
C ASN A 247 -12.66 -7.57 -18.03
N ASN A 248 -11.59 -7.20 -18.73
CA ASN A 248 -10.37 -6.69 -18.10
C ASN A 248 -10.58 -5.31 -17.44
N ARG A 249 -11.70 -4.64 -17.73
CA ARG A 249 -12.07 -3.32 -17.20
C ARG A 249 -13.16 -3.38 -16.12
N LYS A 250 -13.62 -4.58 -15.74
CA LYS A 250 -14.68 -4.78 -14.74
C LYS A 250 -14.10 -5.04 -13.35
N GLY A 251 -14.81 -4.55 -12.34
CA GLY A 251 -14.46 -4.71 -10.93
C GLY A 251 -13.66 -3.54 -10.38
N GLU A 252 -12.92 -3.79 -9.30
CA GLU A 252 -12.12 -2.80 -8.60
C GLU A 252 -10.63 -2.98 -8.89
N PHE A 253 -9.88 -1.87 -8.92
CA PHE A 253 -8.48 -1.86 -9.34
C PHE A 253 -7.57 -1.18 -8.33
N VAL A 254 -6.41 -1.81 -8.10
CA VAL A 254 -5.22 -1.20 -7.51
C VAL A 254 -4.14 -1.14 -8.58
N LEU A 255 -3.67 0.05 -8.92
CA LEU A 255 -2.57 0.23 -9.86
C LEU A 255 -1.30 0.55 -9.09
N MET A 256 -0.24 -0.16 -9.39
CA MET A 256 1.06 0.02 -8.80
C MET A 256 2.04 0.35 -9.92
N ILE A 257 2.58 1.56 -9.91
CA ILE A 257 3.43 2.09 -10.97
C ILE A 257 4.84 2.17 -10.40
N GLY A 258 5.80 1.58 -11.09
CA GLY A 258 7.21 1.73 -10.76
C GLY A 258 7.58 3.20 -10.71
N GLY A 259 8.47 3.55 -9.78
CA GLY A 259 9.07 4.88 -9.79
C GLY A 259 9.74 5.15 -11.13
N LYS A 260 9.96 6.42 -11.45
CA LYS A 260 10.85 6.83 -12.52
C LYS A 260 12.15 6.08 -12.27
N PRO A 261 12.60 5.22 -13.21
CA PRO A 261 13.89 4.61 -13.09
C PRO A 261 14.85 5.74 -12.78
N LYS A 262 15.74 5.54 -11.82
CA LYS A 262 16.96 6.31 -11.90
C LYS A 262 17.43 5.99 -13.31
N MET A 263 17.38 6.99 -14.20
CA MET A 263 18.50 7.10 -15.11
C MET A 263 19.64 6.93 -14.14
N ASP A 264 20.39 5.84 -14.27
CA ASP A 264 21.78 5.96 -13.95
C ASP A 264 22.12 7.27 -14.63
N SER A 265 22.23 8.34 -13.82
CA SER A 265 23.21 9.32 -14.13
C SER A 265 24.35 8.42 -14.57
N ALA A 266 24.77 8.57 -15.81
CA ALA A 266 26.18 8.79 -15.97
C ALA A 266 26.57 9.64 -14.74
N GLU A 267 26.91 8.99 -13.63
CA GLU A 267 27.55 9.53 -12.45
C GLU A 267 28.89 9.93 -13.03
N SER A 268 28.91 10.99 -13.84
CA SER A 268 30.02 11.29 -14.74
C SER A 268 30.68 9.99 -15.25
N ILE A 269 29.97 9.13 -15.98
CA ILE A 269 30.71 8.41 -17.03
C ILE A 269 30.97 9.50 -18.07
N GLU A 270 31.88 10.42 -17.76
CA GLU A 270 32.67 11.01 -18.82
C GLU A 270 33.23 9.79 -19.53
N ALA A 271 32.75 9.56 -20.75
CA ALA A 271 33.12 8.41 -21.55
C ALA A 271 34.65 8.27 -21.50
N VAL A 272 35.13 7.04 -21.41
CA VAL A 272 36.57 6.77 -21.55
C VAL A 272 37.02 7.42 -22.86
N THR A 273 37.88 8.43 -22.73
CA THR A 273 38.33 9.28 -23.82
C THR A 273 39.44 8.57 -24.60
N ALA A 274 39.79 9.11 -25.78
CA ALA A 274 40.96 8.64 -26.50
C ALA A 274 42.26 8.77 -25.68
N GLU A 275 42.32 9.77 -24.78
CA GLU A 275 43.47 10.00 -23.90
C GLU A 275 43.55 8.98 -22.76
N ASP A 276 42.40 8.56 -22.20
CA ASP A 276 42.33 7.46 -21.24
C ASP A 276 42.88 6.15 -21.84
N LEU A 277 42.48 5.85 -23.08
CA LEU A 277 42.95 4.67 -23.81
C LEU A 277 44.43 4.75 -24.15
N ARG A 278 44.92 5.92 -24.56
CA ARG A 278 46.36 6.14 -24.82
C ARG A 278 47.18 5.94 -23.55
N THR A 279 46.74 6.49 -22.42
CA THR A 279 47.38 6.34 -21.12
C THR A 279 47.43 4.87 -20.70
N LEU A 280 46.32 4.16 -20.86
CA LEU A 280 46.25 2.73 -20.55
C LEU A 280 47.18 1.89 -21.43
N ARG A 281 47.28 2.18 -22.74
CA ARG A 281 48.18 1.49 -23.67
C ARG A 281 49.65 1.68 -23.30
N LEU A 282 50.09 2.92 -23.06
CA LEU A 282 51.47 3.20 -22.66
C LEU A 282 51.84 2.52 -21.33
N LEU A 283 50.95 2.54 -20.34
CA LEU A 283 51.19 1.85 -19.07
C LEU A 283 51.22 0.32 -19.22
N ARG A 284 50.53 -0.23 -20.22
CA ARG A 284 50.50 -1.68 -20.49
C ARG A 284 51.78 -2.22 -21.11
N GLU A 285 52.56 -1.39 -21.78
CA GLU A 285 53.88 -1.75 -22.31
C GLU A 285 54.84 -2.13 -21.17
N GLU A 286 54.71 -1.46 -20.02
CA GLU A 286 55.66 -1.61 -18.90
C GLU A 286 55.08 -2.34 -17.68
N LEU A 287 53.74 -2.41 -17.53
CA LEU A 287 53.10 -2.89 -16.30
C LEU A 287 51.96 -3.88 -16.56
N PRO A 288 51.77 -4.93 -15.72
CA PRO A 288 50.65 -5.87 -15.79
C PRO A 288 49.27 -5.19 -15.83
N LEU A 289 48.31 -5.79 -16.55
CA LEU A 289 46.99 -5.21 -16.84
C LEU A 289 46.29 -4.61 -15.62
N LYS A 290 46.26 -5.37 -14.53
CA LYS A 290 45.63 -4.95 -13.27
C LYS A 290 46.28 -3.69 -12.68
N LYS A 291 47.61 -3.54 -12.81
CA LYS A 291 48.34 -2.36 -12.34
C LYS A 291 48.14 -1.17 -13.27
N ALA A 292 48.23 -1.39 -14.59
CA ALA A 292 47.98 -0.35 -15.59
C ALA A 292 46.58 0.26 -15.44
N VAL A 293 45.53 -0.58 -15.35
CA VAL A 293 44.14 -0.13 -15.14
C VAL A 293 43.97 0.64 -13.83
N THR A 294 44.65 0.23 -12.75
CA THR A 294 44.58 0.92 -11.46
C THR A 294 45.24 2.30 -11.53
N LEU A 295 46.36 2.43 -12.23
CA LEU A 295 47.07 3.70 -12.38
C LEU A 295 46.33 4.65 -13.32
N THR A 296 45.80 4.16 -14.46
CA THR A 296 44.95 4.95 -15.35
C THR A 296 43.74 5.49 -14.60
N ALA A 297 43.03 4.66 -13.83
CA ALA A 297 41.90 5.10 -13.01
C ALA A 297 42.26 6.23 -12.02
N ARG A 298 43.46 6.16 -11.43
CA ARG A 298 43.96 7.20 -10.51
C ARG A 298 44.35 8.48 -11.22
N LEU A 299 44.91 8.38 -12.44
CA LEU A 299 45.35 9.52 -13.22
C LEU A 299 44.19 10.28 -13.85
N THR A 300 43.13 9.56 -14.25
CA THR A 300 42.05 10.13 -15.06
C THR A 300 40.70 10.18 -14.35
N GLY A 301 40.61 9.65 -13.12
CA GLY A 301 39.38 9.64 -12.32
C GLY A 301 38.33 8.64 -12.79
N ARG A 302 38.64 7.81 -13.81
CA ARG A 302 37.70 6.82 -14.39
C ARG A 302 37.51 5.61 -13.49
N LYS A 303 36.32 4.99 -13.56
CA LYS A 303 36.02 3.74 -12.83
C LYS A 303 36.90 2.60 -13.36
N ARG A 304 37.53 1.88 -12.43
CA ARG A 304 38.45 0.77 -12.72
C ARG A 304 37.82 -0.33 -13.59
N ASN A 305 36.53 -0.62 -13.36
CA ASN A 305 35.82 -1.68 -14.06
C ASN A 305 35.60 -1.37 -15.55
N ASP A 306 35.41 -0.09 -15.90
CA ASP A 306 35.17 0.33 -17.28
C ASP A 306 36.46 0.28 -18.10
N LEU A 307 37.57 0.77 -17.53
CA LEU A 307 38.91 0.66 -18.12
C LEU A 307 39.35 -0.80 -18.29
N TYR A 308 39.00 -1.68 -17.34
CA TYR A 308 39.30 -3.11 -17.43
C TYR A 308 38.55 -3.78 -18.59
N ARG A 309 37.27 -3.44 -18.77
CA ARG A 309 36.43 -3.98 -19.85
C ARG A 309 36.96 -3.60 -21.23
N LEU A 310 37.34 -2.34 -21.41
CA LEU A 310 37.90 -1.83 -22.67
C LEU A 310 39.28 -2.42 -22.99
N ALA A 311 40.11 -2.64 -21.97
CA ALA A 311 41.40 -3.28 -22.16
C ALA A 311 41.28 -4.72 -22.66
N LEU A 312 40.26 -5.46 -22.20
CA LEU A 312 39.99 -6.80 -22.67
C LEU A 312 39.48 -6.81 -24.13
N GLN A 313 38.59 -5.88 -24.48
CA GLN A 313 38.09 -5.75 -25.86
C GLN A 313 39.22 -5.42 -26.86
N ALA A 314 40.12 -4.50 -26.50
CA ALA A 314 41.27 -4.15 -27.35
C ALA A 314 42.27 -5.31 -27.53
N MET A 315 42.26 -6.31 -26.63
CA MET A 315 43.08 -7.52 -26.74
C MET A 315 42.41 -8.62 -27.59
N GLU A 316 41.09 -8.56 -27.78
CA GLU A 316 40.37 -9.45 -28.69
C GLU A 316 40.45 -8.98 -30.15
N ASP A 317 40.61 -7.66 -30.36
CA ASP A 317 40.71 -7.03 -31.69
C ASP A 317 42.16 -6.91 -32.24
N SER A 318 43.17 -7.42 -31.53
CA SER A 318 44.61 -7.42 -31.92
C SER A 318 45.15 -8.83 -32.12
#